data_AF-A0A9E1Q1F1-F1
#
_entry.id   AF-A0A9E1Q1F1-F1
#
_cell.length_a   1.000
_cell.length_b   1.000
_cell.length_c   1.000
_cell.angle_alpha   90.00
_cell.angle_beta   90.00
_cell.angle_gamma   90.00
#
_symmetry.space_group_name_H-M   'P 1'
#
loop_
_entity.id
_entity.type
_entity.pdbx_description
1 polymer ?
#
loop_
_entity_poly.entity_id
_entity_poly.type
_entity_poly.pdbx_seq_one_letter_code
_entity_poly.pdbx_strand_id
1 'polypeptide(L)'
;MIIRFLWLGLALTFAVSCARPPGALEISRFTAVAATLHLDNVLSGQERWQILSDLRIALAQRNTLGRILNEPPVGETSGVLLVDVRLFDIKQLPDRIDINAQVDLIDMASGERVHSFSLGVSGSRGGDLGTLSIGVISDLVEQIADVLSRPALL
;
A
#
# COMPACT_ATOMS: atom_id res chain seq x y z
N MET A 1 13.39 16.24 -35.15
CA MET A 1 13.42 17.18 -34.02
C MET A 1 11.99 17.39 -33.52
N ILE A 2 11.51 16.51 -32.64
CA ILE A 2 10.26 16.71 -31.88
C ILE A 2 10.56 16.20 -30.46
N ILE A 3 10.99 17.12 -29.61
CA ILE A 3 10.99 17.02 -28.15
C ILE A 3 10.14 18.20 -27.70
N ARG A 4 9.37 17.99 -26.63
CA ARG A 4 8.47 18.93 -25.92
C ARG A 4 7.03 18.72 -26.30
N PHE A 5 6.31 18.02 -25.45
CA PHE A 5 5.04 18.44 -24.84
C PHE A 5 4.51 17.22 -24.08
N LEU A 6 4.89 17.08 -22.81
CA LEU A 6 4.04 16.46 -21.78
C LEU A 6 4.68 16.66 -20.37
N TRP A 7 5.11 17.88 -20.08
CA TRP A 7 5.47 18.33 -18.72
C TRP A 7 4.33 19.17 -18.15
N LEU A 8 3.12 18.62 -18.17
CA LEU A 8 1.89 19.32 -17.75
C LEU A 8 1.07 18.40 -16.83
N GLY A 9 1.76 17.83 -15.84
CA GLY A 9 1.16 17.11 -14.72
C GLY A 9 1.81 17.48 -13.37
N LEU A 10 2.64 18.51 -13.36
CA LEU A 10 3.29 19.04 -12.16
C LEU A 10 2.65 20.40 -11.83
N ALA A 11 2.32 20.60 -10.56
CA ALA A 11 1.79 21.82 -9.97
C ALA A 11 0.29 22.07 -10.16
N LEU A 12 -0.55 21.31 -9.43
CA LEU A 12 -1.68 21.92 -8.72
C LEU A 12 -2.22 20.98 -7.63
N THR A 13 -1.68 21.07 -6.42
CA THR A 13 -2.51 21.07 -5.21
C THR A 13 -1.76 21.79 -4.10
N PHE A 14 -2.50 22.71 -3.50
CA PHE A 14 -2.01 23.84 -2.77
C PHE A 14 -1.59 23.47 -1.34
N ALA A 15 -0.72 24.31 -0.80
CA ALA A 15 -0.42 24.42 0.60
C ALA A 15 -1.70 24.39 1.46
N VAL A 16 -1.78 23.41 2.36
CA VAL A 16 -2.60 23.48 3.56
C VAL A 16 -1.62 23.52 4.74
N SER A 17 -1.49 24.72 5.28
CA SER A 17 -1.08 25.12 6.63
C SER A 17 -0.12 24.23 7.44
N CYS A 18 0.94 24.90 7.89
CA CYS A 18 1.75 24.60 9.08
C CYS A 18 0.91 24.53 10.37
N ALA A 19 0.07 23.52 10.49
CA ALA A 19 -0.50 23.07 11.75
C ALA A 19 -0.12 21.59 11.87
N ARG A 20 0.78 21.27 12.80
CA ARG A 20 1.11 19.89 13.15
C ARG A 20 -0.21 19.20 13.50
N PRO A 21 -0.65 18.16 12.77
CA PRO A 21 -1.84 17.43 13.15
C PRO A 21 -1.65 16.95 14.60
N PRO A 22 -2.63 17.14 15.50
CA PRO A 22 -2.57 16.52 16.81
C PRO A 22 -2.67 15.00 16.55
N GLY A 23 -1.56 14.30 16.77
CA GLY A 23 -1.42 12.89 16.37
C GLY A 23 -0.53 12.66 15.14
N ALA A 24 0.55 13.44 14.98
CA ALA A 24 1.64 13.03 14.10
C ALA A 24 2.04 11.60 14.47
N LEU A 25 1.94 10.70 13.51
CA LEU A 25 2.23 9.29 13.67
C LEU A 25 3.73 9.19 13.98
N GLU A 26 4.09 8.89 15.22
CA GLU A 26 5.51 8.70 15.59
C GLU A 26 5.99 7.37 15.04
N ILE A 27 6.16 7.30 13.71
CA ILE A 27 6.60 6.07 13.04
C ILE A 27 7.97 5.61 13.55
N SER A 28 8.79 6.53 14.08
CA SER A 28 10.06 6.23 14.74
C SER A 28 9.97 5.22 15.90
N ARG A 29 8.78 5.00 16.48
CA ARG A 29 8.58 3.97 17.50
C ARG A 29 8.50 2.55 16.94
N PHE A 30 8.25 2.42 15.63
CA PHE A 30 8.19 1.13 14.95
C PHE A 30 9.56 0.76 14.37
N THR A 31 10.04 -0.41 14.76
CA THR A 31 11.31 -0.97 14.31
C THR A 31 11.11 -2.05 13.25
N ALA A 32 9.87 -2.55 13.11
CA ALA A 32 9.52 -3.56 12.13
C ALA A 32 8.14 -3.32 11.50
N VAL A 33 7.94 -3.89 10.30
CA VAL A 33 6.68 -3.89 9.57
C VAL A 33 6.27 -5.31 9.20
N ALA A 34 5.00 -5.63 9.42
CA ALA A 34 4.34 -6.77 8.82
C ALA A 34 3.23 -6.30 7.87
N ALA A 35 2.82 -7.13 6.93
CA ALA A 35 1.69 -6.83 6.04
C ALA A 35 0.70 -7.98 6.00
N THR A 36 -0.58 -7.66 5.98
CA THR A 36 -1.69 -8.60 5.78
C THR A 36 -2.52 -8.18 4.57
N LEU A 37 -3.16 -9.16 3.93
CA LEU A 37 -4.03 -8.95 2.78
C LEU A 37 -5.35 -9.68 3.00
N HIS A 38 -6.43 -8.91 3.19
CA HIS A 38 -7.79 -9.40 3.30
C HIS A 38 -8.60 -9.09 2.05
N LEU A 39 -9.48 -10.02 1.71
CA LEU A 39 -10.18 -10.04 0.43
C LEU A 39 -11.56 -10.63 0.61
N ASP A 40 -12.54 -10.05 -0.06
CA ASP A 40 -13.83 -10.68 -0.30
C ASP A 40 -13.67 -11.72 -1.43
N ASN A 41 -13.15 -12.91 -1.11
CA ASN A 41 -13.24 -14.18 -1.86
C ASN A 41 -12.79 -14.28 -3.34
N VAL A 42 -12.25 -13.24 -3.99
CA VAL A 42 -11.96 -13.28 -5.46
C VAL A 42 -10.57 -13.83 -5.83
N LEU A 43 -9.54 -13.69 -4.98
CA LEU A 43 -8.17 -14.12 -5.33
C LEU A 43 -7.81 -15.52 -4.82
N SER A 44 -7.06 -16.24 -5.66
CA SER A 44 -6.39 -17.49 -5.31
C SER A 44 -5.31 -17.28 -4.23
N GLY A 45 -4.93 -18.35 -3.53
CA GLY A 45 -3.85 -18.29 -2.53
C GLY A 45 -2.49 -17.87 -3.12
N GLN A 46 -2.24 -18.21 -4.39
CA GLN A 46 -1.01 -17.84 -5.10
C GLN A 46 -0.93 -16.33 -5.35
N GLU A 47 -2.02 -15.70 -5.78
CA GLU A 47 -2.07 -14.25 -6.01
C GLU A 47 -1.89 -13.47 -4.70
N ARG A 48 -2.48 -13.98 -3.60
CA ARG A 48 -2.29 -13.39 -2.27
C ARG A 48 -0.83 -13.39 -1.87
N TRP A 49 -0.17 -14.53 -2.06
CA TRP A 49 1.24 -14.68 -1.73
C TRP A 49 2.11 -13.75 -2.59
N GLN A 50 1.80 -13.65 -3.89
CA GLN A 50 2.50 -12.76 -4.82
C GLN A 50 2.37 -11.29 -4.40
N ILE A 51 1.17 -10.79 -4.15
CA ILE A 51 0.93 -9.39 -3.72
C ILE A 51 1.68 -9.09 -2.42
N LEU A 52 1.60 -9.98 -1.43
CA LEU A 52 2.29 -9.80 -0.16
C LEU A 52 3.82 -9.86 -0.33
N SER A 53 4.32 -10.69 -1.24
CA SER A 53 5.76 -10.77 -1.56
C SER A 53 6.24 -9.47 -2.23
N ASP A 54 5.53 -9.00 -3.25
CA ASP A 54 5.88 -7.78 -3.98
C ASP A 54 5.79 -6.54 -3.08
N LEU A 55 4.77 -6.48 -2.21
CA LEU A 55 4.64 -5.42 -1.21
C LEU A 55 5.86 -5.39 -0.27
N ARG A 56 6.31 -6.55 0.23
CA ARG A 56 7.51 -6.64 1.07
C ARG A 56 8.75 -6.15 0.33
N ILE A 57 8.93 -6.53 -0.93
CA ILE A 57 10.07 -6.08 -1.75
C ILE A 57 10.04 -4.55 -1.92
N ALA A 58 8.89 -3.97 -2.27
CA ALA A 58 8.79 -2.52 -2.45
C ALA A 58 9.02 -1.74 -1.14
N LEU A 59 8.48 -2.23 -0.02
CA LEU A 59 8.73 -1.64 1.30
C LEU A 59 10.22 -1.69 1.67
N ALA A 60 10.92 -2.77 1.29
CA ALA A 60 12.35 -2.92 1.53
C ALA A 60 13.17 -1.94 0.68
N GLN A 61 12.82 -1.81 -0.61
CA GLN A 61 13.50 -0.90 -1.53
C GLN A 61 13.33 0.57 -1.14
N ARG A 62 12.17 0.95 -0.60
CA ARG A 62 11.91 2.31 -0.12
C ARG A 62 12.48 2.59 1.26
N ASN A 63 13.11 1.60 1.90
CA ASN A 63 13.77 1.69 3.21
C ASN A 63 12.87 2.34 4.28
N THR A 64 11.57 2.09 4.15
CA THR A 64 10.52 2.87 4.79
C THR A 64 10.50 2.67 6.30
N LEU A 65 10.78 1.44 6.74
CA LEU A 65 10.74 1.00 8.13
C LEU A 65 11.73 -0.15 8.33
N GLY A 66 12.53 -0.09 9.39
CA GLY A 66 13.76 -0.88 9.60
C GLY A 66 13.69 -2.35 9.14
N ARG A 67 12.98 -3.20 9.87
CA ARG A 67 12.90 -4.65 9.58
C ARG A 67 11.56 -5.04 8.97
N ILE A 68 11.56 -5.72 7.82
CA ILE A 68 10.33 -6.25 7.22
C ILE A 68 10.14 -7.71 7.63
N LEU A 69 8.96 -8.01 8.17
CA LEU A 69 8.57 -9.33 8.64
C LEU A 69 7.79 -10.06 7.53
N ASN A 70 8.02 -11.37 7.43
CA ASN A 70 7.29 -12.21 6.48
C ASN A 70 5.82 -12.40 6.87
N GLU A 71 5.58 -12.46 8.17
CA GLU A 71 4.26 -12.66 8.76
C GLU A 71 4.14 -11.80 10.03
N PRO A 72 2.92 -11.36 10.39
CA PRO A 72 2.69 -10.70 11.67
C PRO A 72 3.10 -11.61 12.84
N PRO A 73 3.90 -11.14 13.80
CA PRO A 73 4.36 -11.97 14.91
C PRO A 73 3.20 -12.36 15.83
N VAL A 74 3.23 -13.60 16.31
CA VAL A 74 2.30 -14.13 17.33
C VAL A 74 3.05 -14.12 18.67
N GLY A 75 2.91 -13.04 19.44
CA GLY A 75 3.62 -12.89 20.72
C GLY A 75 4.05 -11.44 20.98
N GLU A 76 5.36 -11.19 21.02
CA GLU A 76 5.92 -9.85 21.21
C GLU A 76 5.70 -8.98 19.96
N THR A 77 4.81 -7.99 20.10
CA THR A 77 4.38 -7.11 19.01
C THR A 77 4.83 -5.65 19.19
N SER A 78 5.57 -5.37 20.25
CA SER A 78 6.11 -4.03 20.55
C SER A 78 6.97 -3.50 19.39
N GLY A 79 6.65 -2.30 18.93
CA GLY A 79 7.38 -1.66 17.83
C GLY A 79 7.15 -2.30 16.46
N VAL A 80 6.08 -3.08 16.29
CA VAL A 80 5.68 -3.64 14.99
C VAL A 80 4.48 -2.87 14.44
N LEU A 81 4.64 -2.30 13.25
CA LEU A 81 3.55 -1.72 12.48
C LEU A 81 2.96 -2.79 11.55
N LEU A 82 1.65 -3.00 11.62
CA LEU A 82 0.92 -3.82 10.67
C LEU A 82 0.34 -2.93 9.57
N VAL A 83 0.69 -3.24 8.32
CA VAL A 83 0.04 -2.71 7.12
C VAL A 83 -1.08 -3.69 6.74
N ASP A 84 -2.30 -3.40 7.17
CA ASP A 84 -3.46 -4.22 6.87
C ASP A 84 -4.15 -3.74 5.59
N VAL A 85 -4.00 -4.50 4.51
CA VAL A 85 -4.55 -4.18 3.18
C VAL A 85 -5.83 -4.97 2.97
N ARG A 86 -6.94 -4.29 2.71
CA ARG A 86 -8.25 -4.89 2.45
C ARG A 86 -8.71 -4.47 1.07
N LEU A 87 -8.70 -5.38 0.10
CA LEU A 87 -9.23 -5.05 -1.23
C LEU A 87 -10.75 -5.19 -1.20
N PHE A 88 -11.45 -4.17 -1.68
CA PHE A 88 -12.90 -4.12 -1.78
C PHE A 88 -13.28 -3.62 -3.18
N ASP A 89 -14.42 -4.08 -3.71
CA ASP A 89 -14.94 -3.62 -5.02
C ASP A 89 -13.98 -3.86 -6.21
N ILE A 90 -13.62 -5.14 -6.44
CA ILE A 90 -12.84 -5.56 -7.61
C ILE A 90 -13.77 -5.63 -8.83
N LYS A 91 -13.61 -4.70 -9.77
CA LYS A 91 -14.37 -4.66 -11.02
C LYS A 91 -13.53 -5.18 -12.18
N GLN A 92 -13.93 -6.33 -12.70
CA GLN A 92 -13.33 -6.92 -13.89
C GLN A 92 -14.10 -6.44 -15.13
N LEU A 93 -13.48 -5.56 -15.91
CA LEU A 93 -14.01 -5.06 -17.18
C LEU A 93 -13.32 -5.78 -18.35
N PRO A 94 -13.86 -5.69 -19.58
CA PRO A 94 -13.32 -6.42 -20.73
C PRO A 94 -11.81 -6.22 -20.95
N ASP A 95 -11.34 -4.97 -20.86
CA ASP A 95 -9.95 -4.60 -21.16
C ASP A 95 -9.16 -4.12 -19.93
N ARG A 96 -9.82 -4.01 -18.76
CA ARG A 96 -9.21 -3.46 -17.55
C ARG A 96 -9.73 -4.11 -16.27
N ILE A 97 -8.95 -4.02 -15.20
CA ILE A 97 -9.34 -4.39 -13.85
C ILE A 97 -9.20 -3.14 -12.99
N ASP A 98 -10.27 -2.77 -12.31
CA ASP A 98 -10.29 -1.69 -11.33
C ASP A 98 -10.40 -2.33 -9.92
N ILE A 99 -9.53 -1.94 -9.00
CA ILE A 99 -9.52 -2.40 -7.61
C ILE A 99 -9.53 -1.19 -6.69
N ASN A 100 -10.41 -1.22 -5.69
CA ASN A 100 -10.30 -0.33 -4.55
C ASN A 100 -9.70 -1.10 -3.35
N ALA A 101 -8.89 -0.41 -2.55
CA ALA A 101 -8.26 -0.97 -1.38
C ALA A 101 -8.38 -0.02 -0.20
N GLN A 102 -8.63 -0.58 0.98
CA GLN A 102 -8.51 0.12 2.26
C GLN A 102 -7.21 -0.34 2.89
N VAL A 103 -6.34 0.60 3.24
CA VAL A 103 -5.08 0.31 3.92
C VAL A 103 -5.16 0.91 5.30
N ASP A 104 -5.04 0.06 6.31
CA ASP A 104 -4.99 0.46 7.70
C ASP A 104 -3.59 0.22 8.24
N LEU A 105 -3.03 1.23 8.89
CA LEU A 105 -1.79 1.11 9.64
C LEU A 105 -2.17 0.89 11.09
N ILE A 106 -1.76 -0.24 11.67
CA ILE A 106 -2.16 -0.69 12.99
C ILE A 106 -0.91 -0.90 13.84
N ASP A 107 -0.88 -0.31 15.03
CA ASP A 107 0.11 -0.65 16.03
C ASP A 107 -0.22 -2.03 16.61
N MET A 108 0.63 -3.03 16.37
CA MET A 108 0.35 -4.39 16.83
C MET A 108 0.45 -4.56 18.35
N ALA A 109 1.08 -3.63 19.07
CA ALA A 109 1.17 -3.68 20.53
C ALA A 109 -0.15 -3.24 21.18
N SER A 110 -0.77 -2.18 20.66
CA SER A 110 -2.03 -1.66 21.19
C SER A 110 -3.28 -2.17 20.46
N GLY A 111 -3.12 -2.68 19.23
CA GLY A 111 -4.22 -2.96 18.30
C GLY A 111 -4.88 -1.70 17.73
N GLU A 112 -4.32 -0.52 18.01
CA GLU A 112 -4.91 0.74 17.58
C GLU A 112 -4.59 1.01 16.11
N ARG A 113 -5.61 1.43 15.35
CA ARG A 113 -5.42 1.94 14.00
C ARG A 113 -4.84 3.35 14.08
N VAL A 114 -3.57 3.48 13.71
CA VAL A 114 -2.83 4.75 13.73
C VAL A 114 -3.04 5.56 12.44
N HIS A 115 -3.30 4.90 11.31
CA HIS A 115 -3.68 5.58 10.06
C HIS A 115 -4.61 4.73 9.20
N SER A 116 -5.32 5.39 8.29
CA SER A 116 -6.25 4.75 7.37
C SER A 116 -6.31 5.55 6.09
N PHE A 117 -6.15 4.89 4.94
CA PHE A 117 -6.28 5.53 3.63
C PHE A 117 -6.81 4.55 2.60
N SER A 118 -7.53 5.08 1.61
CA SER A 118 -8.07 4.29 0.51
C SER A 118 -7.27 4.55 -0.76
N LEU A 119 -7.07 3.51 -1.57
CA LEU A 119 -6.41 3.57 -2.87
C LEU A 119 -7.32 2.99 -3.94
N GLY A 120 -7.21 3.50 -5.15
CA GLY A 120 -7.85 2.94 -6.35
C GLY A 120 -6.79 2.69 -7.41
N VAL A 121 -6.71 1.46 -7.91
CA VAL A 121 -5.79 1.08 -8.99
C VAL A 121 -6.56 0.52 -10.16
N SER A 122 -6.11 0.87 -11.36
CA SER A 122 -6.69 0.43 -12.62
C SER A 122 -5.57 -0.05 -13.52
N GLY A 123 -5.72 -1.22 -14.14
CA GLY A 123 -4.71 -1.71 -15.07
C GLY A 123 -5.28 -2.63 -16.13
N SER A 124 -4.51 -2.82 -17.19
CA SER A 124 -4.93 -3.60 -18.36
C SER A 124 -5.11 -5.08 -18.02
N ARG A 125 -6.14 -5.71 -18.57
CA ARG A 125 -6.37 -7.15 -18.43
C ARG A 125 -5.36 -7.91 -19.30
N GLY A 126 -4.27 -8.36 -18.70
CA GLY A 126 -3.26 -9.16 -19.39
C GLY A 126 -3.71 -10.60 -19.56
N GLY A 127 -4.18 -10.96 -20.77
CA GLY A 127 -4.13 -12.30 -21.37
C GLY A 127 -4.91 -13.45 -20.74
N ASP A 128 -4.86 -13.65 -19.43
CA ASP A 128 -5.42 -14.81 -18.76
C ASP A 128 -6.58 -14.45 -17.82
N LEU A 129 -7.65 -15.24 -17.98
CA LEU A 129 -8.90 -15.11 -17.27
C LEU A 129 -8.71 -15.40 -15.77
N GLY A 130 -8.91 -14.36 -14.96
CA GLY A 130 -9.16 -14.52 -13.52
C GLY A 130 -8.02 -14.11 -12.60
N THR A 131 -6.87 -13.68 -13.14
CA THR A 131 -5.75 -13.19 -12.32
C THR A 131 -5.64 -11.68 -12.31
N LEU A 132 -5.25 -11.10 -11.17
CA LEU A 132 -4.83 -9.71 -11.14
C LEU A 132 -3.60 -9.53 -12.04
N SER A 133 -3.66 -8.58 -12.97
CA SER A 133 -2.51 -8.32 -13.83
C SER A 133 -1.33 -7.84 -12.98
N ILE A 134 -0.12 -8.25 -13.37
CA ILE A 134 1.13 -7.84 -12.73
C ILE A 134 1.21 -6.31 -12.62
N GLY A 135 0.69 -5.57 -13.60
CA GLY A 135 0.65 -4.11 -13.58
C GLY A 135 -0.22 -3.55 -12.44
N VAL A 136 -1.40 -4.13 -12.21
CA VAL A 136 -2.29 -3.69 -11.12
C VAL A 136 -1.68 -3.98 -9.74
N ILE A 137 -1.02 -5.13 -9.61
CA ILE A 137 -0.30 -5.48 -8.37
C ILE A 137 0.85 -4.50 -8.13
N SER A 138 1.63 -4.20 -9.16
CA SER A 138 2.75 -3.24 -9.09
C SER A 138 2.27 -1.85 -8.67
N ASP A 139 1.22 -1.33 -9.31
CA ASP A 139 0.67 0.00 -8.99
C ASP A 139 0.13 0.07 -7.56
N LEU A 140 -0.54 -0.99 -7.09
CA LEU A 140 -1.05 -1.08 -5.72
C LEU A 140 0.10 -1.04 -4.71
N VAL A 141 1.10 -1.87 -4.94
CA VAL A 141 2.29 -1.97 -4.11
C VAL A 141 3.05 -0.64 -4.07
N GLU A 142 3.23 0.00 -5.22
CA GLU A 142 3.91 1.30 -5.33
C GLU A 142 3.16 2.41 -4.60
N GLN A 143 1.84 2.49 -4.72
CA GLN A 143 1.05 3.51 -4.03
C GLN A 143 1.08 3.33 -2.50
N ILE A 144 1.01 2.08 -2.01
CA ILE A 144 1.12 1.80 -0.57
C ILE A 144 2.50 2.21 -0.06
N ALA A 145 3.56 1.78 -0.76
CA ALA A 145 4.92 2.08 -0.36
C ALA A 145 5.23 3.59 -0.48
N ASP A 146 4.65 4.29 -1.45
CA ASP A 146 4.76 5.74 -1.58
C ASP A 146 4.16 6.47 -0.39
N VAL A 147 2.92 6.16 -0.03
CA VAL A 147 2.26 6.76 1.14
C VAL A 147 3.09 6.52 2.40
N LEU A 148 3.54 5.29 2.63
CA LEU A 148 4.37 4.96 3.79
C LEU A 148 5.72 5.67 3.82
N SER A 149 6.27 6.04 2.66
CA SER A 149 7.55 6.76 2.54
C SER A 149 7.45 8.26 2.74
N ARG A 150 6.24 8.82 2.89
CA ARG A 150 6.06 10.27 2.99
C ARG A 150 6.46 10.81 4.37
N PRO A 151 7.23 11.90 4.43
CA PRO A 151 7.63 12.56 5.68
C PRO A 151 6.49 13.20 6.50
N ALA A 152 5.26 13.21 5.98
CA ALA A 152 4.10 13.66 6.74
C ALA A 152 3.46 12.54 7.56
N LEU A 153 3.84 11.29 7.26
CA LEU A 153 3.51 10.10 8.01
C LEU A 153 4.68 9.66 8.90
N LEU A 154 5.94 9.84 8.45
CA LEU A 154 7.20 9.64 9.23
C LEU A 154 7.55 10.84 10.13
#